data_AF-A0A7S3R0V1-F1
#
_entry.id   AF-A0A7S3R0V1-F1
#
_cell.length_a   1.000
_cell.length_b   1.000
_cell.length_c   1.000
_cell.angle_alpha   90.00
_cell.angle_beta   90.00
_cell.angle_gamma   90.00
#
_symmetry.space_group_name_H-M   'P 1'
#
loop_
_entity.id
_entity.type
_entity.pdbx_description
1 polymer ?
#
loop_
_entity_poly.entity_id
_entity_poly.type
_entity_poly.pdbx_seq_one_letter_code
_entity_poly.pdbx_strand_id
1 'polypeptide(L)'
;GNMSGREKREKMVVWEAAISSSLVHPNVCQTYHYRIKPVQENPRSASEMGNAGSPVGLSNMSGSNSKSGIQTEGQSWSSGPQEVHSYEVQLVIEYCDRSSLREALDAGLFMTPDGMNYAAQLDCAMDVAKAMLHLHCNN
;
A
#
# COMPACT_ATOMS: atom_id res chain seq x y z
N GLY A 1 20.84 -7.27 -19.93
CA GLY A 1 20.29 -8.26 -18.99
C GLY A 1 18.83 -7.94 -18.74
N ASN A 2 17.95 -8.92 -18.81
CA ASN A 2 16.50 -8.72 -18.62
C ASN A 2 16.21 -8.75 -17.10
N MET A 3 15.97 -7.60 -16.47
CA MET A 3 15.63 -7.52 -15.04
C MET A 3 14.34 -8.31 -14.74
N SER A 4 14.32 -9.06 -13.65
CA SER A 4 13.13 -9.81 -13.22
C SER A 4 12.00 -8.87 -12.79
N GLY A 5 10.74 -9.33 -12.83
CA GLY A 5 9.60 -8.53 -12.37
C GLY A 5 9.71 -8.09 -10.90
N ARG A 6 10.31 -8.94 -10.05
CA ARG A 6 10.62 -8.64 -8.65
C ARG A 6 11.60 -7.48 -8.51
N GLU A 7 12.70 -7.55 -9.25
CA GLU A 7 13.76 -6.54 -9.26
C GLU A 7 13.26 -5.20 -9.80
N LYS A 8 12.37 -5.21 -10.81
CA LYS A 8 11.71 -4.01 -11.31
C LYS A 8 10.84 -3.32 -10.26
N ARG A 9 10.03 -4.08 -9.52
CA ARG A 9 9.16 -3.54 -8.45
C ARG A 9 9.98 -3.00 -7.28
N GLU A 10 10.98 -3.76 -6.85
CA GLU A 10 11.90 -3.33 -5.79
C GLU A 10 12.59 -2.02 -6.17
N LYS A 11 13.14 -1.97 -7.38
CA LYS A 11 13.79 -0.77 -7.92
C LYS A 11 12.83 0.42 -7.98
N MET A 12 11.59 0.23 -8.46
CA MET A 12 10.57 1.28 -8.49
C MET A 12 10.29 1.84 -7.09
N VAL A 13 10.08 0.96 -6.11
CA VAL A 13 9.78 1.36 -4.73
C VAL A 13 10.95 2.10 -4.09
N VAL A 14 12.18 1.64 -4.34
CA VAL A 14 13.39 2.33 -3.91
C VAL A 14 13.49 3.72 -4.55
N TRP A 15 13.18 3.84 -5.84
CA TRP A 15 13.18 5.15 -6.52
C TRP A 15 12.20 6.13 -5.90
N GLU A 16 10.95 5.73 -5.69
CA GLU A 16 9.93 6.60 -5.08
C GLU A 16 10.36 7.09 -3.68
N ALA A 17 10.88 6.18 -2.85
CA ALA A 17 11.35 6.53 -1.51
C ALA A 17 12.60 7.43 -1.54
N ALA A 18 13.52 7.18 -2.47
CA ALA A 18 14.73 7.97 -2.63
C ALA A 18 14.42 9.40 -3.12
N ILE A 19 13.50 9.55 -4.07
CA ILE A 19 13.04 10.87 -4.54
C ILE A 19 12.47 11.66 -3.36
N SER A 20 11.54 11.07 -2.61
CA SER A 20 10.96 11.70 -1.41
C SER A 20 12.04 12.09 -0.38
N SER A 21 13.08 11.29 -0.20
CA SER A 21 14.18 11.59 0.74
C SER A 21 15.15 12.70 0.27
N SER A 22 15.17 13.00 -1.03
CA SER A 22 16.11 13.95 -1.63
C SER A 22 15.58 15.38 -1.74
N LEU A 23 14.29 15.58 -1.48
CA LEU A 23 13.63 16.88 -1.55
C LEU A 23 13.85 17.66 -0.24
N VAL A 24 14.35 18.89 -0.36
CA VAL A 24 14.57 19.81 0.79
C VAL A 24 14.06 21.19 0.41
N HIS A 25 12.92 21.59 0.96
CA HIS A 25 12.31 22.88 0.70
C HIS A 25 11.45 23.32 1.90
N PRO A 26 11.44 24.60 2.29
CA PRO A 26 10.71 25.08 3.48
C PRO A 26 9.19 24.84 3.44
N ASN A 27 8.60 24.69 2.26
CA ASN A 27 7.16 24.40 2.08
C ASN A 27 6.88 22.93 1.71
N VAL A 28 7.83 22.02 1.93
CA VAL A 28 7.67 20.57 1.71
C VAL A 28 8.13 19.83 2.97
N CYS A 29 7.31 18.93 3.49
CA CYS A 29 7.67 18.13 4.66
C CYS A 29 8.92 17.29 4.38
N GLN A 30 9.92 17.40 5.25
CA GLN A 30 11.16 16.66 5.09
C GLN A 30 10.96 15.17 5.37
N THR A 31 11.43 14.31 4.47
CA THR A 31 11.61 12.88 4.76
C THR A 31 12.99 12.67 5.37
N TYR A 32 13.05 12.10 6.58
CA TYR A 32 14.31 11.86 7.31
C TYR A 32 14.87 10.46 7.06
N HIS A 33 14.00 9.45 6.98
CA HIS A 33 14.42 8.07 6.82
C HIS A 33 13.34 7.24 6.13
N TYR A 34 13.73 6.20 5.41
CA TYR A 34 12.80 5.23 4.86
C TYR A 34 13.30 3.79 5.07
N ARG A 35 12.37 2.86 5.15
CA ARG A 35 12.65 1.42 5.23
C ARG A 35 11.74 0.65 4.28
N ILE A 36 12.35 -0.22 3.48
CA ILE A 36 11.62 -1.08 2.54
C ILE A 36 11.76 -2.53 3.01
N LYS A 37 10.64 -3.25 3.06
CA LYS A 37 10.62 -4.69 3.42
C LYS A 37 9.78 -5.48 2.42
N PRO A 38 10.20 -6.69 2.04
CA PRO A 38 9.32 -7.60 1.32
C PRO A 38 8.17 -8.04 2.25
N VAL A 39 6.95 -8.03 1.73
CA VAL A 39 5.79 -8.59 2.43
C VAL A 39 5.63 -10.04 1.99
N GLN A 40 5.71 -10.95 2.95
CA GLN A 40 5.37 -12.36 2.73
C GLN A 40 3.87 -12.52 2.97
N GLU A 41 3.14 -12.96 1.95
CA GLU A 41 1.76 -13.38 2.16
C GLU A 41 1.76 -14.59 3.09
N ASN A 42 1.20 -14.42 4.29
CA ASN A 42 0.97 -15.54 5.20
C ASN A 42 -0.21 -16.34 4.63
N PRO A 43 -0.03 -17.60 4.19
CA PRO A 43 -1.10 -18.37 3.53
C PRO A 43 -2.25 -18.79 4.47
N ARG A 44 -2.38 -18.20 5.67
CA ARG A 44 -3.37 -18.61 6.69
C ARG A 44 -4.69 -17.84 6.67
N SER A 45 -4.92 -16.96 5.69
CA SER A 45 -6.13 -16.11 5.68
C SER A 45 -7.08 -16.35 4.51
N ALA A 46 -6.85 -17.37 3.67
CA ALA A 46 -7.64 -17.58 2.45
C ALA A 46 -8.53 -18.84 2.44
N SER A 47 -8.66 -19.58 3.55
CA SER A 47 -9.51 -20.78 3.56
C SER A 47 -10.09 -21.09 4.94
N GLU A 48 -11.03 -20.28 5.42
CA GLU A 48 -11.90 -20.69 6.53
C GLU A 48 -13.13 -19.76 6.66
N MET A 49 -13.97 -19.71 5.62
CA MET A 49 -15.40 -19.45 5.81
C MET A 49 -16.18 -19.85 4.55
N GLY A 50 -17.03 -20.87 4.64
CA GLY A 50 -18.13 -21.06 3.69
C GLY A 50 -18.38 -22.44 3.06
N ASN A 51 -17.90 -23.56 3.63
CA ASN A 51 -18.48 -24.87 3.27
C ASN A 51 -19.74 -25.13 4.10
N ALA A 52 -20.85 -24.48 3.73
CA ALA A 52 -22.19 -24.84 4.18
C ALA A 52 -22.93 -25.47 2.99
N GLY A 53 -22.70 -26.77 2.79
CA GLY A 53 -23.41 -27.58 1.81
C GLY A 53 -24.90 -27.66 2.14
N SER A 54 -25.73 -27.33 1.14
CA SER A 54 -27.16 -27.65 1.09
C SER A 54 -27.40 -29.16 1.15
N PRO A 55 -28.33 -29.69 1.96
CA PRO A 55 -28.77 -31.07 1.86
C PRO A 55 -30.05 -31.15 1.00
N VAL A 56 -29.98 -31.78 -0.17
CA VAL A 56 -31.17 -32.23 -0.91
C VAL A 56 -30.91 -33.63 -1.45
N GLY A 57 -31.76 -34.58 -1.07
CA GLY A 57 -32.02 -35.80 -1.86
C GLY A 57 -31.58 -37.12 -1.24
N LEU A 58 -32.53 -37.80 -0.58
CA LEU A 58 -32.57 -39.25 -0.36
C LEU A 58 -32.39 -40.02 -1.69
N SER A 59 -31.58 -41.07 -1.73
CA SER A 59 -32.02 -42.47 -1.93
C SER A 59 -30.89 -43.46 -2.31
N ASN A 60 -30.95 -44.62 -1.64
CA ASN A 60 -30.68 -46.00 -2.08
C ASN A 60 -29.28 -46.55 -2.45
N MET A 61 -28.83 -47.44 -1.54
CA MET A 61 -28.65 -48.90 -1.69
C MET A 61 -27.33 -49.47 -2.28
N SER A 62 -26.61 -50.16 -1.38
CA SER A 62 -25.91 -51.46 -1.48
C SER A 62 -24.91 -51.74 -2.61
N GLY A 63 -23.69 -52.14 -2.24
CA GLY A 63 -22.78 -52.83 -3.17
C GLY A 63 -21.39 -53.16 -2.61
N SER A 64 -21.07 -54.45 -2.59
CA SER A 64 -19.87 -55.13 -2.08
C SER A 64 -18.56 -54.84 -2.83
N ASN A 65 -17.44 -55.11 -2.14
CA ASN A 65 -16.09 -55.51 -2.61
C ASN A 65 -15.39 -54.72 -3.74
N SER A 66 -14.12 -54.35 -3.51
CA SER A 66 -12.95 -54.94 -4.21
C SER A 66 -11.65 -54.18 -3.91
N LYS A 67 -10.56 -54.93 -3.71
CA LYS A 67 -9.17 -54.46 -3.80
C LYS A 67 -8.91 -53.88 -5.19
N SER A 68 -8.29 -52.72 -5.29
CA SER A 68 -7.37 -52.41 -6.40
C SER A 68 -6.49 -51.21 -6.04
N GLY A 69 -5.19 -51.35 -6.29
CA GLY A 69 -4.19 -50.35 -5.96
C GLY A 69 -4.35 -49.08 -6.77
N ILE A 70 -4.12 -47.95 -6.12
CA ILE A 70 -3.71 -46.71 -6.77
C ILE A 70 -2.59 -46.16 -5.89
N GLN A 71 -1.36 -46.26 -6.39
CA GLN A 71 -0.27 -45.41 -5.93
C GLN A 71 -0.70 -43.98 -6.26
N THR A 72 -1.17 -43.24 -5.26
CA THR A 72 -1.43 -41.82 -5.40
C THR A 72 -0.10 -41.11 -5.24
N GLU A 73 0.62 -40.99 -6.36
CA GLU A 73 1.50 -39.85 -6.57
C GLU A 73 0.66 -38.58 -6.38
N GLY A 74 1.02 -37.73 -5.43
CA GLY A 74 0.27 -36.52 -5.21
C GLY A 74 0.77 -35.69 -4.05
N GLN A 75 1.50 -34.64 -4.41
CA GLN A 75 1.79 -33.48 -3.59
C GLN A 75 2.91 -33.68 -2.56
N SER A 76 4.11 -33.88 -3.09
CA SER A 76 5.25 -33.14 -2.55
C SER A 76 4.88 -31.65 -2.63
N TRP A 77 4.56 -31.03 -1.50
CA TRP A 77 4.57 -29.58 -1.40
C TRP A 77 6.02 -29.16 -1.56
N SER A 78 6.43 -29.00 -2.82
CA SER A 78 7.60 -28.22 -3.17
C SER A 78 7.37 -26.85 -2.55
N SER A 79 8.02 -26.66 -1.40
CA SER A 79 8.21 -25.37 -0.77
C SER A 79 9.15 -24.60 -1.69
N GLY A 80 8.62 -24.19 -2.84
CA GLY A 80 9.28 -23.26 -3.73
C GLY A 80 9.51 -21.97 -2.95
N PRO A 81 10.59 -21.23 -3.24
CA PRO A 81 10.86 -19.97 -2.58
C PRO A 81 9.62 -19.08 -2.71
N GLN A 82 9.02 -18.75 -1.57
CA GLN A 82 7.82 -17.94 -1.43
C GLN A 82 8.01 -16.65 -2.25
N GLU A 83 7.24 -16.49 -3.32
CA GLU A 83 7.41 -15.38 -4.24
C GLU A 83 6.98 -14.09 -3.54
N VAL A 84 7.89 -13.12 -3.44
CA VAL A 84 7.58 -11.80 -2.87
C VAL A 84 6.71 -11.03 -3.85
N HIS A 85 5.41 -10.97 -3.56
CA HIS A 85 4.44 -10.28 -4.41
C HIS A 85 4.28 -8.78 -4.09
N SER A 86 4.66 -8.34 -2.89
CA SER A 86 4.50 -6.95 -2.45
C SER A 86 5.63 -6.45 -1.54
N TYR A 87 5.77 -5.12 -1.44
CA TYR A 87 6.74 -4.43 -0.60
C TYR A 87 6.01 -3.43 0.31
N GLU A 88 6.44 -3.35 1.57
CA GLU A 88 6.03 -2.34 2.53
C GLU A 88 7.07 -1.22 2.53
N VAL A 89 6.61 0.04 2.44
CA VAL A 89 7.45 1.23 2.57
C VAL A 89 7.06 1.95 3.85
N GLN A 90 8.02 2.12 4.75
CA GLN A 90 7.87 2.93 5.95
C GLN A 90 8.65 4.23 5.75
N LEU A 91 7.97 5.37 5.88
CA LEU A 91 8.57 6.70 5.81
C LEU A 91 8.55 7.34 7.20
N VAL A 92 9.69 7.91 7.60
CA VAL A 92 9.83 8.78 8.76
C VAL A 92 9.95 10.21 8.25
N ILE A 93 8.94 11.02 8.50
CA ILE A 93 8.81 12.39 7.98
C ILE A 93 8.69 13.41 9.12
N GLU A 94 8.84 14.68 8.77
CA GLU A 94 8.51 15.81 9.62
C GLU A 94 7.06 15.72 10.12
N TYR A 95 6.88 16.01 11.41
CA TYR A 95 5.56 16.00 12.04
C TYR A 95 4.87 17.35 11.84
N CYS A 96 3.75 17.36 11.13
CA CYS A 96 2.86 18.51 11.05
C CYS A 96 2.00 18.56 12.32
N ASP A 97 2.20 19.60 13.13
CA ASP A 97 1.50 19.82 14.41
C ASP A 97 0.08 20.41 14.25
N ARG A 98 -0.35 20.58 13.00
CA ARG A 98 -1.65 21.14 12.62
C ARG A 98 -2.44 20.15 11.77
N SER A 99 -3.76 20.37 11.72
CA SER A 99 -4.68 19.63 10.88
C SER A 99 -4.36 19.83 9.39
N SER A 100 -4.98 19.04 8.53
CA SER A 100 -4.92 19.28 7.10
C SER A 100 -5.50 20.66 6.75
N LEU A 101 -5.04 21.23 5.63
CA LEU A 101 -5.60 22.48 5.10
C LEU A 101 -7.13 22.36 4.88
N ARG A 102 -7.60 21.17 4.49
CA ARG A 102 -9.04 20.90 4.34
C ARG A 102 -9.80 21.08 5.65
N GLU A 103 -9.35 20.43 6.73
CA GLU A 103 -10.02 20.56 8.04
C GLU A 103 -9.99 22.01 8.53
N ALA A 104 -8.90 22.73 8.27
CA ALA A 104 -8.80 24.14 8.61
C ALA A 104 -9.78 25.00 7.78
N LEU A 105 -9.92 24.73 6.48
CA LEU A 105 -10.91 25.37 5.61
C LEU A 105 -12.33 25.11 6.07
N ASP A 106 -12.65 23.86 6.44
CA ASP A 106 -13.95 23.46 6.99
C ASP A 106 -14.25 24.20 8.32
N ALA A 107 -13.22 24.48 9.12
CA ALA A 107 -13.30 25.30 10.33
C ALA A 107 -13.33 26.82 10.06
N GLY A 108 -13.27 27.25 8.80
CA GLY A 108 -13.30 28.67 8.42
C GLY A 108 -11.98 29.40 8.58
N LEU A 109 -10.82 28.74 8.36
CA LEU A 109 -9.46 29.30 8.56
C LEU A 109 -9.27 30.73 8.00
N PHE A 110 -9.87 31.04 6.85
CA PHE A 110 -9.73 32.35 6.20
C PHE A 110 -10.92 33.29 6.44
N MET A 111 -11.91 32.89 7.25
CA MET A 111 -13.07 33.71 7.56
C MET A 111 -12.78 34.56 8.80
N THR A 112 -12.97 35.86 8.66
CA THR A 112 -12.96 36.84 9.75
C THR A 112 -14.35 37.45 9.90
N PRO A 113 -14.67 38.12 11.03
CA PRO A 113 -15.97 38.79 11.18
C PRO A 113 -16.27 39.81 10.07
N ASP A 114 -15.23 40.41 9.49
CA ASP A 114 -15.33 41.40 8.42
C ASP A 114 -15.34 40.79 7.00
N GLY A 115 -15.27 39.46 6.89
CA GLY A 115 -15.27 38.71 5.64
C GLY A 115 -14.02 37.86 5.42
N MET A 116 -13.68 37.60 4.16
CA MET A 116 -12.55 36.75 3.78
C MET A 116 -11.19 37.45 4.00
N ASN A 117 -10.29 36.78 4.70
CA ASN A 117 -8.89 37.17 4.81
C ASN A 117 -8.11 36.73 3.57
N TYR A 118 -8.19 37.55 2.52
CA TYR A 118 -7.49 37.30 1.26
C TYR A 118 -5.97 37.28 1.40
N ALA A 119 -5.40 38.03 2.34
CA ALA A 119 -3.95 38.04 2.56
C ALA A 119 -3.46 36.65 2.99
N ALA A 120 -4.07 36.07 4.02
CA ALA A 120 -3.74 34.72 4.49
C ALA A 120 -3.99 33.64 3.41
N GLN A 121 -5.06 33.80 2.62
CA GLN A 121 -5.36 32.88 1.52
C GLN A 121 -4.29 32.95 0.42
N LEU A 122 -3.86 34.15 0.03
CA LEU A 122 -2.84 34.35 -0.99
C LEU A 122 -1.45 33.90 -0.51
N ASP A 123 -1.11 34.13 0.76
CA ASP A 123 0.14 33.64 1.35
C ASP A 123 0.19 32.11 1.33
N CYS A 124 -0.90 31.45 1.73
CA CYS A 124 -1.02 29.99 1.65
C CYS A 124 -0.87 29.49 0.20
N ALA A 125 -1.55 30.14 -0.76
CA ALA A 125 -1.43 29.80 -2.18
C ALA A 125 -0.01 29.99 -2.72
N MET A 126 0.67 31.07 -2.30
CA MET A 126 2.05 31.35 -2.67
C MET A 126 3.01 30.27 -2.13
N ASP A 127 2.82 29.82 -0.89
CA ASP A 127 3.66 28.78 -0.29
C ASP A 127 3.48 27.42 -0.98
N VAL A 128 2.25 27.06 -1.36
CA VAL A 128 1.99 25.88 -2.21
C VAL A 128 2.67 26.03 -3.57
N ALA A 129 2.57 27.21 -4.20
CA ALA A 129 3.19 27.45 -5.50
C ALA A 129 4.72 27.34 -5.45
N LYS A 130 5.38 27.85 -4.40
CA LYS A 130 6.83 27.69 -4.19
C LYS A 130 7.22 26.22 -4.07
N ALA A 131 6.48 25.45 -3.27
CA ALA A 131 6.69 24.00 -3.14
C ALA A 131 6.57 23.29 -4.50
N MET A 132 5.50 23.56 -5.25
CA MET A 132 5.27 22.95 -6.56
C MET A 132 6.33 23.33 -7.59
N LEU A 133 6.79 24.59 -7.59
CA LEU A 133 7.88 25.03 -8.45
C LEU A 133 9.18 24.27 -8.12
N HIS A 134 9.50 24.14 -6.83
CA HIS A 134 10.66 23.36 -6.40
C HIS A 134 10.56 21.90 -6.86
N LEU A 135 9.40 21.26 -6.71
CA LEU A 135 9.17 19.89 -7.18
C LEU A 135 9.37 19.77 -8.69
N HIS A 136 8.79 20.68 -9.48
CA HIS A 136 8.92 20.65 -10.94
C HIS A 136 10.34 20.91 -11.44
N CYS A 137 11.18 21.62 -10.67
CA CYS A 137 12.58 21.84 -11.04
C CYS A 137 13.52 20.71 -10.60
N ASN A 138 13.11 19.85 -9.66
CA ASN A 138 13.95 18.79 -9.08
C ASN A 138 13.46 17.36 -9.45
N ASN A 139 12.62 17.26 -10.47
CA ASN A 139 12.06 16.01 -11.02
C ASN A 139 12.36 15.92 -12.51
#